data_AF-A0A7Y4QW40-F1
#
_entry.id   AF-A0A7Y4QW40-F1
#
_cell.length_a   1.000
_cell.length_b   1.000
_cell.length_c   1.000
_cell.angle_alpha   90.00
_cell.angle_beta   90.00
_cell.angle_gamma   90.00
#
_symmetry.space_group_name_H-M   'P 1'
#
loop_
_entity.id
_entity.type
_entity.pdbx_description
1 polymer ?
#
loop_
_entity_poly.entity_id
_entity_poly.type
_entity_poly.pdbx_seq_one_letter_code
_entity_poly.pdbx_strand_id
1 'polypeptide(L)'
;TAVNSKMYEFNAFVAPDESYILFTSYGRKDDMGGGDLYLSVKDASNRWKPAVNLKEINSAQLDYCPVVSPDGMVLFFTSERHQLPVSFKDKVSDYRLIKGIYEEPLNGTGNIYWMDWAKLLSRFQ
;
A
#
# COMPACT_ATOMS: atom_id res chain seq x y z
N THR A 1 -13.26 -3.44 -11.90
CA THR A 1 -13.11 -4.89 -11.66
C THR A 1 -13.02 -5.13 -10.17
N ALA A 2 -13.48 -6.28 -9.67
CA ALA A 2 -13.39 -6.64 -8.26
C ALA A 2 -11.97 -7.16 -7.93
N VAL A 3 -11.74 -8.46 -8.09
CA VAL A 3 -10.45 -9.14 -7.85
C VAL A 3 -10.07 -9.90 -9.13
N ASN A 4 -8.79 -10.22 -9.32
CA ASN A 4 -8.25 -10.98 -10.46
C ASN A 4 -8.44 -10.25 -11.80
N SER A 5 -8.00 -9.00 -11.84
CA SER A 5 -8.00 -8.22 -13.08
C SER A 5 -6.87 -8.65 -14.03
N LYS A 6 -6.82 -8.04 -15.22
CA LYS A 6 -5.70 -8.23 -16.16
C LYS A 6 -4.41 -7.50 -15.72
N MET A 7 -4.49 -6.70 -14.66
CA MET A 7 -3.37 -5.92 -14.14
C MET A 7 -2.55 -6.74 -13.16
N TYR A 8 -1.39 -6.22 -12.77
CA TYR A 8 -0.58 -6.84 -11.73
C TYR A 8 -1.31 -6.73 -10.40
N GLU A 9 -1.44 -7.86 -9.70
CA GLU A 9 -2.08 -7.96 -8.39
C GLU A 9 -1.24 -8.89 -7.51
N PHE A 10 -0.85 -8.43 -6.33
CA PHE A 10 0.07 -9.15 -5.45
C PHE A 10 -0.11 -8.74 -3.98
N ASN A 11 0.47 -9.52 -3.06
CA ASN A 11 0.46 -9.28 -1.61
C ASN A 11 -0.96 -9.09 -1.03
N ALA A 12 -1.75 -10.17 -1.04
CA ALA A 12 -3.12 -10.13 -0.53
C ALA A 12 -3.21 -10.42 0.98
N PHE A 13 -4.09 -9.69 1.65
CA PHE A 13 -4.64 -10.02 2.95
C PHE A 13 -6.14 -10.28 2.80
N VAL A 14 -6.60 -11.44 3.25
CA VAL A 14 -8.02 -11.79 3.31
C VAL A 14 -8.46 -11.73 4.76
N ALA A 15 -9.56 -11.02 5.03
CA ALA A 15 -10.14 -10.97 6.37
C ALA A 15 -10.47 -12.40 6.88
N PRO A 16 -10.33 -12.71 8.19
CA PRO A 16 -10.62 -14.03 8.71
C PRO A 16 -12.06 -14.51 8.46
N ASP A 17 -13.02 -13.58 8.40
CA ASP A 17 -14.43 -13.83 8.07
C ASP A 17 -14.72 -13.74 6.56
N GLU A 18 -13.68 -13.54 5.75
CA GLU A 18 -13.73 -13.30 4.32
C GLU A 18 -14.62 -12.14 3.88
N SER A 19 -14.94 -11.19 4.76
CA SER A 19 -15.81 -10.06 4.43
C SER A 19 -15.14 -9.07 3.47
N TYR A 20 -13.81 -8.99 3.48
CA TYR A 20 -13.02 -8.16 2.59
C TYR A 20 -11.66 -8.77 2.22
N ILE A 21 -11.07 -8.25 1.14
CA ILE A 21 -9.71 -8.51 0.70
C ILE A 21 -8.98 -7.19 0.44
N LEU A 22 -7.77 -7.08 0.98
CA LEU A 22 -6.80 -6.03 0.69
C LEU A 22 -5.71 -6.62 -0.19
N PHE A 23 -5.23 -5.87 -1.18
CA PHE A 23 -4.15 -6.32 -2.05
C PHE A 23 -3.51 -5.14 -2.78
N THR A 24 -2.27 -5.32 -3.23
CA THR A 24 -1.62 -4.35 -4.11
C THR A 24 -2.02 -4.58 -5.56
N SER A 25 -2.22 -3.51 -6.33
CA SER A 25 -2.33 -3.59 -7.78
C SER A 25 -1.62 -2.45 -8.49
N TYR A 26 -1.05 -2.73 -9.67
CA TYR A 26 -0.33 -1.76 -10.50
C TYR A 26 -0.88 -1.74 -11.94
N GLY A 27 -1.13 -0.55 -12.48
CA GLY A 27 -1.63 -0.34 -13.86
C GLY A 27 -3.15 -0.21 -13.97
N ARG A 28 -3.87 -0.09 -12.85
CA ARG A 28 -5.31 0.21 -12.87
C ARG A 28 -5.54 1.67 -13.25
N LYS A 29 -6.71 1.97 -13.83
CA LYS A 29 -7.02 3.31 -14.37
C LYS A 29 -6.94 4.41 -13.32
N ASP A 30 -7.24 4.09 -12.07
CA ASP A 30 -7.23 4.99 -10.93
C ASP A 30 -5.97 4.88 -10.06
N ASP A 31 -4.91 4.21 -10.56
CA ASP A 31 -3.64 4.11 -9.83
C ASP A 31 -2.96 5.48 -9.62
N MET A 32 -2.12 5.54 -8.58
CA MET A 32 -1.35 6.70 -8.17
C MET A 32 0.14 6.57 -8.50
N GLY A 33 0.57 5.40 -8.97
CA GLY A 33 1.95 5.08 -9.35
C GLY A 33 2.58 4.00 -8.46
N GLY A 34 3.64 3.33 -8.95
CA GLY A 34 4.44 2.34 -8.20
C GLY A 34 3.75 1.02 -7.83
N GLY A 35 2.44 1.05 -7.56
CA GLY A 35 1.60 -0.07 -7.11
C GLY A 35 0.86 0.36 -5.85
N ASP A 36 -0.46 0.23 -5.85
CA ASP A 36 -1.35 0.80 -4.84
C ASP A 36 -2.08 -0.27 -4.05
N LEU A 37 -2.44 0.04 -2.80
CA LEU A 37 -3.37 -0.75 -2.01
C LEU A 37 -4.81 -0.52 -2.46
N TYR A 38 -5.51 -1.63 -2.70
CA TYR A 38 -6.93 -1.69 -3.03
C TYR A 38 -7.71 -2.53 -2.02
N LEU A 39 -8.97 -2.18 -1.83
CA LEU A 39 -9.94 -2.91 -1.02
C LEU A 39 -11.09 -3.41 -1.89
N SER A 40 -11.44 -4.69 -1.78
CA SER A 40 -12.72 -5.23 -2.25
C SER A 40 -13.47 -5.84 -1.08
N VAL A 41 -14.74 -5.47 -0.92
CA VAL A 41 -15.62 -5.99 0.13
C VAL A 41 -16.72 -6.86 -0.49
N LYS A 42 -17.20 -7.87 0.22
CA LYS A 42 -18.33 -8.68 -0.22
C LYS A 42 -19.65 -7.92 -0.04
N ASP A 43 -20.59 -8.10 -0.97
CA ASP A 43 -21.96 -7.63 -0.84
C ASP A 43 -22.82 -8.62 -0.02
N ALA A 44 -24.09 -8.25 0.25
CA ALA A 44 -25.04 -9.11 0.96
C ALA A 44 -25.35 -10.44 0.24
N SER A 45 -24.94 -10.58 -1.02
CA SER A 45 -25.05 -11.82 -1.80
C SER A 45 -23.71 -12.57 -1.89
N ASN A 46 -22.74 -12.24 -1.02
CA ASN A 46 -21.42 -12.86 -0.94
C ASN A 46 -20.56 -12.68 -2.21
N ARG A 47 -20.81 -11.63 -3.01
CA ARG A 47 -20.03 -11.31 -4.22
C ARG A 47 -19.07 -10.16 -3.95
N TRP A 48 -17.86 -10.27 -4.48
CA TRP A 48 -16.86 -9.21 -4.41
C TRP A 48 -17.33 -7.95 -5.17
N LYS A 49 -17.42 -6.83 -4.47
CA LYS A 49 -17.67 -5.51 -5.09
C LYS A 49 -16.43 -5.04 -5.86
N PRO A 50 -16.57 -4.13 -6.84
CA PRO A 50 -15.43 -3.50 -7.49
C PRO A 50 -14.41 -2.99 -6.47
N ALA A 51 -13.12 -3.26 -6.71
CA ALA A 51 -12.08 -2.82 -5.80
C ALA A 51 -11.95 -1.29 -5.83
N VAL A 52 -11.74 -0.70 -4.66
CA VAL A 52 -11.56 0.74 -4.48
C VAL A 52 -10.09 1.01 -4.15
N ASN A 53 -9.47 1.94 -4.88
CA ASN A 53 -8.14 2.45 -4.55
C ASN A 53 -8.19 3.22 -3.23
N LEU A 54 -7.35 2.86 -2.27
CA LEU A 54 -7.27 3.51 -0.97
C LEU A 54 -6.41 4.79 -1.04
N LYS A 55 -6.85 5.78 -1.82
CA LYS A 55 -6.06 6.97 -2.18
C LYS A 55 -5.50 7.78 -1.01
N GLU A 56 -6.15 7.72 0.15
CA GLU A 56 -5.69 8.41 1.36
C GLU A 56 -4.50 7.74 2.04
N ILE A 57 -4.22 6.48 1.71
CA ILE A 57 -3.12 5.70 2.28
C ILE A 57 -2.00 5.55 1.26
N ASN A 58 -2.32 5.47 -0.03
CA ASN A 58 -1.35 5.30 -1.10
C ASN A 58 -0.49 6.55 -1.34
N SER A 59 0.69 6.31 -1.88
CA SER A 59 1.68 7.31 -2.29
C SER A 59 1.84 7.29 -3.82
N ALA A 60 2.81 8.03 -4.34
CA ALA A 60 3.21 7.92 -5.75
C ALA A 60 4.24 6.80 -6.01
N GLN A 61 4.66 6.11 -4.96
CA GLN A 61 5.64 5.01 -4.97
C GLN A 61 4.93 3.69 -4.66
N LEU A 62 5.65 2.58 -4.60
CA LEU A 62 5.07 1.27 -4.31
C LEU A 62 4.55 1.18 -2.86
N ASP A 63 3.26 0.87 -2.68
CA ASP A 63 2.58 0.60 -1.42
C ASP A 63 2.04 -0.85 -1.41
N TYR A 64 2.47 -1.67 -0.45
CA TYR A 64 2.32 -3.13 -0.52
C TYR A 64 2.37 -3.89 0.81
N CYS A 65 2.16 -5.22 0.75
CA CYS A 65 2.13 -6.10 1.93
C CYS A 65 1.16 -5.62 3.03
N PRO A 66 -0.12 -5.37 2.70
CA PRO A 66 -1.11 -5.06 3.71
C PRO A 66 -1.32 -6.25 4.65
N VAL A 67 -1.44 -5.98 5.95
CA VAL A 67 -1.90 -6.95 6.94
C VAL A 67 -2.68 -6.22 8.02
N VAL A 68 -3.84 -6.76 8.39
CA VAL A 68 -4.65 -6.21 9.48
C VAL A 68 -4.34 -6.99 10.76
N SER A 69 -4.25 -6.28 11.88
CA SER A 69 -4.05 -6.87 13.20
C SER A 69 -5.17 -7.87 13.55
N PRO A 70 -4.91 -8.88 14.40
CA PRO A 70 -5.91 -9.89 14.75
C PRO A 70 -7.21 -9.35 15.36
N ASP A 71 -7.14 -8.20 16.04
CA ASP A 71 -8.30 -7.49 16.61
C ASP A 71 -9.07 -6.62 15.60
N GLY A 72 -8.61 -6.55 14.35
CA GLY A 72 -9.25 -5.75 13.30
C GLY A 72 -9.05 -4.24 13.43
N MET A 73 -8.18 -3.77 14.34
CA MET A 73 -8.07 -2.34 14.66
C MET A 73 -7.01 -1.61 13.84
N VAL A 74 -5.93 -2.28 13.44
CA VAL A 74 -4.75 -1.65 12.84
C VAL A 74 -4.41 -2.29 11.51
N LEU A 75 -4.23 -1.48 10.47
CA LEU A 75 -3.66 -1.91 9.20
C LEU A 75 -2.18 -1.58 9.21
N PHE A 76 -1.33 -2.58 8.99
CA PHE A 76 0.08 -2.41 8.67
C PHE A 76 0.28 -2.58 7.17
N PHE A 77 1.21 -1.81 6.60
CA PHE A 77 1.61 -1.94 5.21
C PHE A 77 3.02 -1.40 5.00
N THR A 78 3.65 -1.79 3.89
CA THR A 78 4.94 -1.26 3.48
C THR A 78 4.74 -0.16 2.45
N SER A 79 5.51 0.92 2.55
CA SER A 79 5.54 1.98 1.54
C SER A 79 6.97 2.40 1.22
N GLU A 80 7.27 2.54 -0.06
CA GLU A 80 8.52 3.11 -0.57
C GLU A 80 8.48 4.64 -0.67
N ARG A 81 7.46 5.29 -0.07
CA ARG A 81 7.40 6.75 -0.01
C ARG A 81 8.68 7.34 0.59
N HIS A 82 9.21 8.34 -0.08
CA HIS A 82 10.46 8.98 0.29
C HIS A 82 10.45 10.45 -0.13
N GLN A 83 11.42 11.20 0.39
CA GLN A 83 11.66 12.62 0.04
C GLN A 83 13.06 12.81 -0.56
N LEU A 84 13.65 11.74 -1.09
CA LEU A 84 14.96 11.79 -1.73
C LEU A 84 14.94 12.69 -2.97
N PRO A 85 16.02 13.47 -3.20
CA PRO A 85 16.15 14.26 -4.41
C PRO A 85 16.38 13.33 -5.62
N VAL A 86 15.80 13.69 -6.76
CA VAL A 86 15.97 12.97 -8.04
C VAL A 86 17.42 12.99 -8.52
N SER A 87 18.18 14.02 -8.14
CA SER A 87 19.61 14.11 -8.41
C SER A 87 20.34 14.85 -7.29
N PHE A 88 21.59 14.47 -7.07
CA PHE A 88 22.50 15.20 -6.21
C PHE A 88 23.37 16.11 -7.10
N LYS A 89 23.38 17.41 -6.80
CA LYS A 89 24.05 18.42 -7.65
C LYS A 89 25.58 18.31 -7.62
N ASP A 90 26.13 17.90 -6.49
CA ASP A 90 27.56 17.66 -6.33
C ASP A 90 27.85 16.18 -6.61
N LYS A 91 29.05 15.87 -7.13
CA LYS A 91 29.50 14.47 -7.25
C LYS A 91 29.45 13.84 -5.86
N VAL A 92 28.41 13.05 -5.59
CA VAL A 92 28.30 12.29 -4.35
C VAL A 92 29.32 11.16 -4.43
N SER A 93 30.54 11.47 -4.03
CA SER A 93 31.63 10.49 -3.88
C SER A 93 32.04 10.31 -2.42
N ASP A 94 31.22 10.76 -1.46
CA ASP A 94 31.42 10.44 -0.05
C ASP A 94 30.53 9.27 0.37
N TYR A 95 31.17 8.12 0.57
CA TYR A 95 30.54 6.91 1.12
C TYR A 95 29.77 7.19 2.41
N ARG A 96 30.25 8.10 3.27
CA ARG A 96 29.58 8.42 4.54
C ARG A 96 28.22 9.06 4.32
N LEU A 97 28.08 9.91 3.30
CA LEU A 97 26.80 10.53 2.95
C LEU A 97 25.81 9.48 2.43
N ILE A 98 26.24 8.63 1.49
CA ILE A 98 25.40 7.56 0.95
C ILE A 98 24.95 6.60 2.06
N LYS A 99 25.89 6.19 2.91
CA LYS A 99 25.62 5.30 4.05
C LYS A 99 24.64 5.96 5.03
N GLY A 100 24.82 7.24 5.36
CA GLY A 100 23.92 7.97 6.23
C GLY A 100 22.49 8.00 5.67
N ILE A 101 22.31 8.29 4.38
CA ILE A 101 20.98 8.25 3.75
C ILE A 101 20.40 6.83 3.82
N TYR A 102 21.19 5.81 3.54
CA TYR A 102 20.74 4.42 3.54
C TYR A 102 20.33 3.91 4.92
N GLU A 103 20.92 4.43 6.01
CA GLU A 103 20.62 3.98 7.37
C GLU A 103 19.39 4.69 7.99
N GLU A 104 18.85 5.71 7.33
CA GLU A 104 17.68 6.46 7.79
C GLU A 104 16.35 5.92 7.19
N PRO A 105 15.20 6.13 7.84
CA PRO A 105 13.90 5.89 7.22
C PRO A 105 13.69 6.83 6.02
N LEU A 106 12.71 6.52 5.16
CA LEU A 106 12.38 7.31 3.95
C LEU A 106 13.54 7.42 2.95
N ASN A 107 14.45 6.45 2.96
CA ASN A 107 15.60 6.33 2.07
C ASN A 107 15.28 5.65 0.72
N GLY A 108 14.00 5.53 0.38
CA GLY A 108 13.52 4.81 -0.81
C GLY A 108 13.49 3.28 -0.66
N THR A 109 14.03 2.73 0.43
CA THR A 109 13.73 1.35 0.84
C THR A 109 12.43 1.34 1.63
N GLY A 110 11.59 0.33 1.41
CA GLY A 110 10.25 0.27 1.99
C GLY A 110 10.26 0.36 3.52
N ASN A 111 9.42 1.23 4.08
CA ASN A 111 9.20 1.34 5.53
C ASN A 111 7.85 0.77 5.91
N ILE A 112 7.70 0.30 7.15
CA ILE A 112 6.41 -0.16 7.69
C ILE A 112 5.64 1.04 8.22
N TYR A 113 4.41 1.18 7.76
CA TYR A 113 3.42 2.15 8.21
C TYR A 113 2.26 1.44 8.89
N TRP A 114 1.53 2.17 9.73
CA TRP A 114 0.30 1.69 10.32
C TRP A 114 -0.76 2.78 10.41
N MET A 115 -2.02 2.38 10.48
CA MET A 115 -3.15 3.28 10.69
C MET A 115 -4.37 2.60 11.30
N ASP A 116 -5.32 3.41 11.75
CA ASP A 116 -6.62 2.99 12.24
C ASP A 116 -7.45 2.36 11.12
N TRP A 117 -7.44 1.03 11.07
CA TRP A 117 -8.14 0.26 10.06
C TRP A 117 -9.65 0.24 10.30
N ALA A 118 -10.08 0.12 11.55
CA ALA A 118 -11.49 0.08 11.90
C ALA A 118 -12.22 1.34 11.41
N LYS A 119 -11.60 2.51 11.61
CA LYS A 119 -12.12 3.79 11.12
C LYS A 119 -12.13 3.91 9.60
N LEU A 120 -11.14 3.34 8.91
CA LEU A 120 -11.10 3.35 7.44
C LEU A 120 -12.17 2.42 6.86
N LEU A 121 -12.23 1.18 7.35
CA LEU A 121 -13.13 0.14 6.87
C LEU A 121 -14.60 0.53 7.03
N SER A 122 -14.96 1.23 8.11
CA SER A 122 -16.34 1.66 8.37
C SER A 122 -16.92 2.58 7.28
N ARG A 123 -16.09 3.11 6.37
CA ARG A 123 -16.52 3.94 5.23
C ARG A 123 -16.98 3.12 4.02
N PHE A 124 -16.75 1.80 4.04
CA PHE A 124 -17.05 0.88 2.94
C PHE A 124 -18.16 -0.13 3.26
N GLN A 125 -18.63 -0.12 4.52
CA GLN A 125 -19.75 -0.92 5.02
C GLN A 125 -21.09 -0.22 4.79
#